data_AF-A0A0F4IRB5-F1
#
_entry.id   AF-A0A0F4IRB5-F1
#
_cell.length_a   1.000
_cell.length_b   1.000
_cell.length_c   1.000
_cell.angle_alpha   90.00
_cell.angle_beta   90.00
_cell.angle_gamma   90.00
#
_symmetry.space_group_name_H-M   'P 1'
#
loop_
_entity.id
_entity.type
_entity.pdbx_description
1 polymer ?
#
loop_
_entity_poly.entity_id
_entity_poly.type
_entity_poly.pdbx_seq_one_letter_code
_entity_poly.pdbx_strand_id
1 'polypeptide(L)'
;LLQERLAPHADRLVIAAHNGPGSHVVSGDGEAVRALRAELEDEGVRCGGVRLGAAAHSAHVDAVRDRILSALTGLAPRAAHTPLYSSATGGIVDGRTLDGAFWSEALRRPVRFEQTTHALLADGHEALVEISPHPMLTAAMQETAAAAGRHAVTIATLRRGQGGLRRLRTALAEACVQGVDVDWAPAFPAAGTAGRVQLPTYPFQRSSADGPAATTRLALLPEAEREHTAAALVRSLTAALLGLPGPDAVTPGQAFRDLGMDSVTAVELRGRLNGATGLRLPPTVVFDHPTPAALTARILAEALGTHEDPAGADTTAAAWDEPVAIVAMSC
;
A
#
# COMPACT_ATOMS: atom_id res chain seq x y z
N LEU A 1 -11.04 25.23 5.71
CA LEU A 1 -9.67 25.80 5.76
C LEU A 1 -9.20 26.39 4.43
N LEU A 2 -8.82 25.60 3.40
CA LEU A 2 -8.27 26.18 2.16
C LEU A 2 -9.27 27.09 1.41
N GLN A 3 -10.54 26.70 1.32
CA GLN A 3 -11.58 27.54 0.71
C GLN A 3 -11.79 28.87 1.45
N GLU A 4 -11.72 28.86 2.79
CA GLU A 4 -11.86 30.08 3.60
C GLU A 4 -10.65 31.01 3.39
N ARG A 5 -9.45 30.45 3.23
CA ARG A 5 -8.22 31.19 2.92
C ARG A 5 -8.21 31.75 1.50
N LEU A 6 -8.92 31.12 0.56
CA LEU A 6 -9.07 31.61 -0.81
C LEU A 6 -10.17 32.67 -0.98
N ALA A 7 -11.14 32.74 -0.06
CA ALA A 7 -12.27 33.67 -0.15
C ALA A 7 -11.86 35.14 -0.36
N PRO A 8 -10.80 35.69 0.28
CA PRO A 8 -10.32 37.05 0.03
C PRO A 8 -9.75 37.29 -1.38
N HIS A 9 -9.46 36.22 -2.12
CA HIS A 9 -8.87 36.24 -3.46
C HIS A 9 -9.75 35.54 -4.50
N ALA A 10 -11.04 35.37 -4.23
CA ALA A 10 -11.93 34.54 -5.06
C ALA A 10 -12.10 35.03 -6.51
N ASP A 11 -11.78 36.30 -6.77
CA ASP A 11 -11.74 36.94 -8.09
C ASP A 11 -10.44 36.63 -8.87
N ARG A 12 -9.36 36.27 -8.16
CA ARG A 12 -8.01 36.12 -8.72
C ARG A 12 -7.46 34.69 -8.64
N LEU A 13 -7.96 33.89 -7.70
CA LEU A 13 -7.47 32.55 -7.38
C LEU A 13 -8.62 31.55 -7.35
N VAL A 14 -8.33 30.34 -7.82
CA VAL A 14 -9.23 29.20 -7.75
C VAL A 14 -8.48 27.94 -7.37
N ILE A 15 -9.18 26.97 -6.79
CA ILE A 15 -8.65 25.61 -6.66
C ILE A 15 -8.66 24.98 -8.05
N ALA A 16 -7.46 24.73 -8.58
CA ALA A 16 -7.25 24.12 -9.88
C ALA A 16 -7.35 22.59 -9.82
N ALA A 17 -6.99 21.97 -8.70
CA ALA A 17 -7.08 20.52 -8.55
C ALA A 17 -7.34 20.11 -7.10
N HIS A 18 -8.22 19.12 -6.95
CA HIS A 18 -8.41 18.34 -5.73
C HIS A 18 -7.73 16.99 -5.95
N ASN A 19 -6.49 16.83 -5.47
CA ASN A 19 -5.71 15.61 -5.66
C ASN A 19 -5.99 14.58 -4.56
N GLY A 20 -6.24 15.03 -3.34
CA GLY A 20 -6.60 14.17 -2.22
C GLY A 20 -6.99 14.99 -1.00
N PRO A 21 -7.32 14.33 0.12
CA PRO A 21 -7.86 14.98 1.32
C PRO A 21 -6.98 16.10 1.88
N GLY A 22 -5.66 15.97 1.73
CA GLY A 22 -4.67 16.97 2.18
C GLY A 22 -3.87 17.62 1.06
N SER A 23 -4.26 17.45 -0.22
CA SER A 23 -3.45 17.85 -1.37
C SER A 23 -4.28 18.56 -2.43
N HIS A 24 -4.02 19.85 -2.60
CA HIS A 24 -4.73 20.73 -3.53
C HIS A 24 -3.78 21.61 -4.32
N VAL A 25 -4.19 22.00 -5.52
CA VAL A 25 -3.46 22.96 -6.36
C VAL A 25 -4.29 24.22 -6.49
N VAL A 26 -3.65 25.38 -6.30
CA VAL A 26 -4.25 26.70 -6.53
C VAL A 26 -3.66 27.31 -7.80
N SER A 27 -4.50 27.93 -8.62
CA SER A 27 -4.11 28.60 -9.86
C SER A 27 -4.81 29.94 -10.00
N GLY A 28 -4.19 30.87 -10.72
CA GLY A 28 -4.69 32.22 -10.92
C GLY A 28 -3.58 33.23 -11.08
N ASP A 29 -3.82 34.46 -10.63
CA ASP A 29 -2.87 35.57 -10.72
C ASP A 29 -1.54 35.26 -10.03
N GLY A 30 -0.42 35.40 -10.75
CA GLY A 30 0.90 35.04 -10.23
C GLY A 30 1.37 35.87 -9.02
N GLU A 31 0.84 37.08 -8.83
CA GLU A 31 1.08 37.86 -7.61
C GLU A 31 0.26 37.33 -6.42
N ALA A 32 -1.03 37.07 -6.62
CA ALA A 32 -1.91 36.53 -5.58
C ALA A 32 -1.47 35.13 -5.14
N VAL A 33 -1.04 34.26 -6.06
CA VAL A 33 -0.48 32.93 -5.72
C VAL A 33 0.77 33.06 -4.85
N ARG A 34 1.66 34.03 -5.14
CA ARG A 34 2.87 34.26 -4.34
C ARG A 34 2.54 34.80 -2.95
N ALA A 35 1.58 35.71 -2.85
CA ALA A 35 1.12 36.25 -1.57
C ALA A 35 0.52 35.14 -0.69
N LEU A 36 -0.46 34.40 -1.22
CA LEU A 36 -1.08 33.27 -0.52
C LEU A 36 -0.04 32.22 -0.10
N ARG A 37 0.93 31.92 -0.98
CA ARG A 37 2.01 30.98 -0.64
C ARG A 37 2.85 31.48 0.53
N ALA A 38 3.23 32.76 0.55
CA ALA A 38 4.02 33.33 1.64
C ALA A 38 3.24 33.27 2.97
N GLU A 39 1.96 33.63 2.97
CA GLU A 39 1.09 33.53 4.15
C GLU A 39 1.00 32.09 4.69
N LEU A 40 0.78 31.12 3.79
CA LEU A 40 0.70 29.71 4.16
C LEU A 40 2.06 29.17 4.66
N GLU A 41 3.17 29.57 4.06
CA GLU A 41 4.52 29.19 4.51
C GLU A 41 4.86 29.77 5.88
N ASP A 42 4.46 31.02 6.17
CA ASP A 42 4.62 31.66 7.48
C ASP A 42 3.79 30.94 8.57
N GLU A 43 2.63 30.38 8.21
CA GLU A 43 1.80 29.53 9.07
C GLU A 43 2.33 28.08 9.19
N GLY A 44 3.44 27.73 8.52
CA GLY A 44 4.03 26.39 8.54
C GLY A 44 3.31 25.37 7.65
N VAL A 45 2.41 25.81 6.77
CA VAL A 45 1.72 24.96 5.80
C VAL A 45 2.67 24.61 4.66
N ARG A 46 2.78 23.31 4.35
CA ARG A 46 3.64 22.82 3.26
C ARG A 46 3.14 23.33 1.91
N CYS A 47 3.90 24.24 1.30
CA CYS A 47 3.62 24.76 -0.03
C CYS A 47 4.72 24.35 -1.03
N GLY A 48 4.32 23.96 -2.24
CA GLY A 48 5.21 23.64 -3.34
C GLY A 48 4.83 24.42 -4.60
N GLY A 49 5.80 25.05 -5.25
CA GLY A 49 5.57 25.76 -6.50
C GLY A 49 5.59 24.82 -7.70
N VAL A 50 4.56 24.88 -8.55
CA VAL A 50 4.58 24.24 -9.86
C VAL A 50 5.04 25.27 -10.90
N ARG A 51 6.14 24.99 -11.58
CA ARG A 51 6.66 25.87 -12.65
C ARG A 51 5.91 25.60 -13.95
N LEU A 52 4.73 26.20 -14.08
CA LEU A 52 3.95 26.21 -15.31
C LEU A 52 3.90 27.64 -15.87
N GLY A 53 4.06 27.77 -17.18
CA GLY A 53 3.98 29.06 -17.88
C GLY A 53 2.55 29.57 -18.08
N ALA A 54 1.54 28.87 -17.53
CA ALA A 54 0.13 29.21 -17.70
C ALA A 54 -0.69 28.84 -16.45
N ALA A 55 -1.65 29.70 -16.10
CA ALA A 55 -2.62 29.49 -15.03
C ALA A 55 -3.80 28.64 -15.53
N ALA A 56 -3.55 27.37 -15.87
CA ALA A 56 -4.58 26.41 -16.25
C ALA A 56 -5.62 26.21 -15.12
N HIS A 57 -6.80 25.71 -15.47
CA HIS A 57 -7.93 25.48 -14.58
C HIS A 57 -8.42 26.76 -13.88
N SER A 58 -8.24 27.92 -14.53
CA SER A 58 -8.66 29.24 -14.05
C SER A 58 -9.26 30.08 -15.18
N ALA A 59 -9.81 31.25 -14.83
CA ALA A 59 -10.35 32.21 -15.80
C ALA A 59 -9.33 32.67 -16.87
N HIS A 60 -8.03 32.53 -16.61
CA HIS A 60 -6.99 32.84 -17.60
C HIS A 60 -7.10 32.00 -18.88
N VAL A 61 -7.71 30.80 -18.80
CA VAL A 61 -7.95 29.95 -19.97
C VAL A 61 -8.98 30.56 -20.93
N ASP A 62 -9.87 31.40 -20.43
CA ASP A 62 -10.93 32.03 -21.25
C ASP A 62 -10.31 32.89 -22.38
N ALA A 63 -9.15 33.51 -22.13
CA ALA A 63 -8.42 34.32 -23.12
C ALA A 63 -7.85 33.51 -24.31
N VAL A 64 -7.68 32.20 -24.15
CA VAL A 64 -7.13 31.31 -25.19
C VAL A 64 -8.15 30.28 -25.69
N ARG A 65 -9.40 30.35 -25.23
CA ARG A 65 -10.47 29.40 -25.53
C ARG A 65 -10.68 29.19 -27.02
N ASP A 66 -10.86 30.27 -27.79
CA ASP A 66 -11.13 30.19 -29.22
C ASP A 66 -9.96 29.56 -29.99
N ARG A 67 -8.72 29.84 -29.57
CA ARG A 67 -7.52 29.22 -30.14
C ARG A 67 -7.47 27.72 -29.84
N ILE A 68 -7.85 27.30 -28.63
CA ILE A 68 -7.93 25.87 -28.27
C ILE A 68 -8.99 25.18 -29.12
N LEU A 69 -10.21 25.72 -29.19
CA LEU A 69 -11.30 25.15 -29.98
C LEU A 69 -10.92 25.04 -31.46
N SER A 70 -10.32 26.09 -32.02
CA SER A 70 -9.82 26.07 -33.40
C SER A 70 -8.75 25.00 -33.60
N ALA A 71 -7.77 24.88 -32.69
CA ALA A 71 -6.70 23.88 -32.78
C ALA A 71 -7.21 22.43 -32.68
N LEU A 72 -8.35 22.22 -32.03
CA LEU A 72 -8.98 20.91 -31.88
C LEU A 72 -10.04 20.61 -32.95
N THR A 73 -10.16 21.47 -33.97
CA THR A 73 -11.05 21.22 -35.11
C THR A 73 -10.64 19.95 -35.84
N GLY A 74 -11.58 19.04 -36.06
CA GLY A 74 -11.34 17.76 -36.74
C GLY A 74 -10.97 16.60 -35.82
N LEU A 75 -10.94 16.82 -34.50
CA LEU A 75 -10.88 15.72 -33.54
C LEU A 75 -12.12 14.83 -33.72
N ALA A 76 -11.90 13.52 -33.87
CA ALA A 76 -12.94 12.51 -34.05
C ALA A 76 -12.89 11.47 -32.92
N PRO A 77 -13.46 11.77 -31.75
CA PRO A 77 -13.43 10.88 -30.60
C PRO A 77 -14.17 9.57 -30.88
N ARG A 78 -13.72 8.49 -30.26
CA ARG A 78 -14.29 7.13 -30.43
C ARG A 78 -14.57 6.52 -29.06
N ALA A 79 -15.42 5.50 -29.04
CA ALA A 79 -15.66 4.74 -27.83
C ALA A 79 -14.33 4.18 -27.30
N ALA A 80 -14.10 4.34 -26.00
CA ALA A 80 -12.91 3.82 -25.36
C ALA A 80 -13.04 2.30 -25.17
N HIS A 81 -11.98 1.55 -25.49
CA HIS A 81 -11.94 0.11 -25.24
C HIS A 81 -11.74 -0.21 -23.76
N THR A 82 -11.00 0.64 -23.04
CA THR A 82 -10.83 0.59 -21.60
C THR A 82 -11.74 1.65 -20.96
N PRO A 83 -12.45 1.33 -19.87
CA PRO A 83 -13.22 2.32 -19.13
C PRO A 83 -12.37 3.55 -18.79
N LEU A 84 -12.88 4.74 -19.12
CA LEU A 84 -12.18 6.00 -18.89
C LEU A 84 -12.87 6.78 -17.78
N TYR A 85 -12.18 6.97 -16.67
CA TYR A 85 -12.60 7.87 -15.61
C TYR A 85 -11.96 9.23 -15.84
N SER A 86 -12.78 10.27 -16.03
CA SER A 86 -12.27 11.61 -16.28
C SER A 86 -12.27 12.43 -15.00
N SER A 87 -11.13 13.04 -14.68
CA SER A 87 -11.03 14.03 -13.61
C SER A 87 -11.71 15.37 -13.94
N ALA A 88 -12.12 15.60 -15.18
CA ALA A 88 -12.94 16.77 -15.53
C ALA A 88 -14.40 16.60 -15.04
N THR A 89 -14.92 15.36 -15.07
CA THR A 89 -16.30 15.04 -14.65
C THR A 89 -16.35 14.43 -13.25
N GLY A 90 -15.29 13.74 -12.82
CA GLY A 90 -15.19 13.02 -11.54
C GLY A 90 -15.72 11.59 -11.59
N GLY A 91 -15.81 10.97 -12.78
CA GLY A 91 -16.36 9.63 -12.95
C GLY A 91 -16.18 9.07 -14.36
N ILE A 92 -16.80 7.94 -14.66
CA ILE A 92 -16.73 7.29 -15.97
C ILE A 92 -17.30 8.18 -17.08
N VAL A 93 -16.64 8.20 -18.23
CA VAL A 93 -17.07 8.94 -19.42
C VAL A 93 -17.00 8.06 -20.66
N ASP A 94 -17.89 8.33 -21.62
CA ASP A 94 -17.81 7.72 -22.94
C ASP A 94 -16.75 8.45 -23.78
N GLY A 95 -15.79 7.70 -24.33
CA GLY A 95 -14.72 8.26 -25.17
C GLY A 95 -15.24 9.07 -26.38
N ARG A 96 -16.47 8.83 -26.85
CA ARG A 96 -17.10 9.59 -27.94
C ARG A 96 -17.39 11.05 -27.57
N THR A 97 -17.46 11.38 -26.28
CA THR A 97 -17.76 12.75 -25.82
C THR A 97 -16.51 13.62 -25.64
N LEU A 98 -15.30 13.09 -25.90
CA LEU A 98 -14.04 13.79 -25.68
C LEU A 98 -13.66 14.72 -26.86
N ASP A 99 -14.60 15.56 -27.27
CA ASP A 99 -14.43 16.50 -28.39
C ASP A 99 -13.65 17.77 -27.98
N GLY A 100 -13.48 18.70 -28.93
CA GLY A 100 -12.77 19.96 -28.67
C GLY A 100 -13.40 20.81 -27.56
N ALA A 101 -14.72 20.78 -27.41
CA ALA A 101 -15.42 21.51 -26.36
C ALA A 101 -15.14 20.87 -24.98
N PHE A 102 -15.15 19.54 -24.90
CA PHE A 102 -14.76 18.82 -23.70
C PHE A 102 -13.34 19.19 -23.24
N TRP A 103 -12.35 19.14 -24.13
CA TRP A 103 -10.97 19.46 -23.77
C TRP A 103 -10.76 20.93 -23.40
N SER A 104 -11.45 21.85 -24.09
CA SER A 104 -11.46 23.26 -23.72
C SER A 104 -12.03 23.49 -22.32
N GLU A 105 -13.11 22.79 -21.97
CA GLU A 105 -13.74 22.90 -20.65
C GLU A 105 -12.88 22.24 -19.55
N ALA A 106 -12.29 21.08 -19.85
CA ALA A 106 -11.40 20.37 -18.94
C ALA A 106 -10.17 21.21 -18.57
N LEU A 107 -9.62 21.98 -19.51
CA LEU A 107 -8.53 22.91 -19.22
C LEU A 107 -8.98 24.11 -18.37
N ARG A 108 -10.25 24.50 -18.45
CA ARG A 108 -10.82 25.66 -17.74
C ARG A 108 -11.31 25.33 -16.32
N ARG A 109 -11.79 24.10 -16.09
CA ARG A 109 -12.42 23.68 -14.83
C ARG A 109 -11.43 23.00 -13.88
N PRO A 110 -11.75 22.98 -12.57
CA PRO A 110 -10.95 22.24 -11.59
C PRO A 110 -10.86 20.75 -11.89
N VAL A 111 -9.68 20.16 -11.68
CA VAL A 111 -9.42 18.73 -11.73
C VAL A 111 -9.95 18.06 -10.47
N ARG A 112 -10.87 17.09 -10.63
CA ARG A 112 -11.54 16.35 -9.57
C ARG A 112 -10.88 14.98 -9.34
N PHE A 113 -9.55 14.97 -9.14
CA PHE A 113 -8.79 13.73 -9.10
C PHE A 113 -9.16 12.84 -7.90
N GLU A 114 -9.28 13.41 -6.70
CA GLU A 114 -9.74 12.70 -5.49
C GLU A 114 -11.10 12.02 -5.69
N GLN A 115 -12.08 12.75 -6.23
CA GLN A 115 -13.40 12.21 -6.56
C GLN A 115 -13.30 11.06 -7.57
N THR A 116 -12.41 11.18 -8.56
CA THR A 116 -12.19 10.16 -9.58
C THR A 116 -11.54 8.90 -9.00
N THR A 117 -10.58 9.07 -8.09
CA THR A 117 -9.98 7.96 -7.34
C THR A 117 -11.02 7.27 -6.46
N HIS A 118 -11.91 8.01 -5.80
CA HIS A 118 -13.04 7.42 -5.08
C HIS A 118 -13.95 6.59 -5.98
N ALA A 119 -14.29 7.09 -7.18
CA ALA A 119 -15.10 6.35 -8.13
C ALA A 119 -14.42 5.03 -8.54
N LEU A 120 -13.13 5.07 -8.88
CA LEU A 120 -12.34 3.87 -9.19
C LEU A 120 -12.37 2.84 -8.05
N LEU A 121 -12.15 3.28 -6.81
CA LEU A 121 -12.17 2.40 -5.64
C LEU A 121 -13.57 1.83 -5.36
N ALA A 122 -14.62 2.63 -5.57
CA ALA A 122 -16.01 2.20 -5.40
C ALA A 122 -16.39 1.11 -6.41
N ASP A 123 -15.84 1.20 -7.63
CA ASP A 123 -16.04 0.23 -8.70
C ASP A 123 -15.10 -1.00 -8.58
N GLY A 124 -14.34 -1.11 -7.49
CA GLY A 124 -13.56 -2.30 -7.14
C GLY A 124 -12.13 -2.35 -7.68
N HIS A 125 -11.61 -1.23 -8.19
CA HIS A 125 -10.21 -1.15 -8.59
C HIS A 125 -9.32 -1.00 -7.34
N GLU A 126 -8.38 -1.93 -7.15
CA GLU A 126 -7.49 -1.98 -5.97
C GLU A 126 -6.02 -1.74 -6.33
N ALA A 127 -5.64 -1.87 -7.60
CA ALA A 127 -4.28 -1.58 -8.07
C ALA A 127 -4.25 -0.30 -8.92
N LEU A 128 -3.64 0.77 -8.39
CA LEU A 128 -3.57 2.08 -9.03
C LEU A 128 -2.15 2.36 -9.54
N VAL A 129 -1.95 2.39 -10.86
CA VAL A 129 -0.62 2.53 -11.47
C VAL A 129 -0.42 3.93 -12.05
N GLU A 130 0.52 4.70 -11.49
CA GLU A 130 0.89 6.02 -12.01
C GLU A 130 1.94 5.91 -13.14
N ILE A 131 1.52 6.24 -14.36
CA ILE A 131 2.38 6.32 -15.55
C ILE A 131 2.94 7.74 -15.67
N SER A 132 4.13 7.96 -15.10
CA SER A 132 4.77 9.27 -15.08
C SER A 132 6.30 9.14 -15.01
N PRO A 133 7.07 10.14 -15.50
CA PRO A 133 8.53 10.18 -15.34
C PRO A 133 8.98 10.33 -13.88
N HIS A 134 8.06 10.71 -12.99
CA HIS A 134 8.27 10.82 -11.55
C HIS A 134 6.91 10.84 -10.83
N PRO A 135 6.74 10.06 -9.74
CA PRO A 135 5.48 10.01 -9.00
C PRO A 135 5.11 11.34 -8.40
N MET A 136 3.87 11.76 -8.63
CA MET A 136 3.28 12.97 -8.07
C MET A 136 1.95 12.68 -7.36
N LEU A 137 1.25 11.60 -7.73
CA LEU A 137 -0.12 11.31 -7.30
C LEU A 137 -0.24 10.05 -6.44
N THR A 138 0.76 9.17 -6.44
CA THR A 138 0.78 7.95 -5.59
C THR A 138 0.37 8.20 -4.14
N ALA A 139 0.95 9.20 -3.47
CA ALA A 139 0.59 9.52 -2.08
C ALA A 139 -0.88 9.96 -1.96
N ALA A 140 -1.38 10.78 -2.88
CA ALA A 140 -2.76 11.25 -2.86
C ALA A 140 -3.77 10.10 -3.10
N MET A 141 -3.42 9.15 -3.96
CA MET A 141 -4.22 7.94 -4.17
C MET A 141 -4.26 7.05 -2.91
N GLN A 142 -3.11 6.88 -2.23
CA GLN A 142 -3.04 6.14 -0.96
C GLN A 142 -3.88 6.80 0.14
N GLU A 143 -3.78 8.12 0.28
CA GLU A 143 -4.56 8.90 1.25
C GLU A 143 -6.07 8.79 0.98
N THR A 144 -6.46 8.88 -0.30
CA THR A 144 -7.86 8.74 -0.72
C THR A 144 -8.41 7.34 -0.40
N ALA A 145 -7.63 6.29 -0.67
CA ALA A 145 -8.00 4.91 -0.34
C ALA A 145 -8.12 4.70 1.17
N ALA A 146 -7.16 5.20 1.95
CA ALA A 146 -7.19 5.13 3.41
C ALA A 146 -8.40 5.87 4.00
N ALA A 147 -8.71 7.07 3.50
CA ALA A 147 -9.88 7.83 3.91
C ALA A 147 -11.20 7.13 3.58
N ALA A 148 -11.23 6.36 2.48
CA ALA A 148 -12.37 5.53 2.09
C ALA A 148 -12.48 4.20 2.88
N GLY A 149 -11.51 3.87 3.74
CA GLY A 149 -11.43 2.57 4.39
C GLY A 149 -11.23 1.41 3.42
N ARG A 150 -10.60 1.68 2.26
CA ARG A 150 -10.35 0.70 1.19
C ARG A 150 -8.87 0.34 1.15
N HIS A 151 -8.58 -0.91 0.84
CA HIS A 151 -7.22 -1.32 0.51
C HIS A 151 -6.93 -0.94 -0.95
N ALA A 152 -5.78 -0.32 -1.20
CA ALA A 152 -5.31 -0.07 -2.56
C ALA A 152 -3.78 -0.12 -2.63
N VAL A 153 -3.27 -0.78 -3.65
CA VAL A 153 -1.86 -0.82 -4.01
C VAL A 153 -1.60 0.30 -5.00
N THR A 154 -0.68 1.21 -4.69
CA THR A 154 -0.28 2.29 -5.61
C THR A 154 1.13 2.05 -6.14
N ILE A 155 1.28 2.02 -7.47
CA ILE A 155 2.56 1.75 -8.14
C ILE A 155 3.01 2.98 -8.91
N ALA A 156 4.25 3.40 -8.72
CA ALA A 156 4.88 4.44 -9.54
C ALA A 156 5.76 3.82 -10.61
N THR A 157 5.58 4.20 -11.87
CA THR A 157 6.40 3.65 -12.97
C THR A 157 7.85 4.14 -12.93
N LEU A 158 8.12 5.43 -13.16
CA LEU A 158 9.49 5.97 -13.20
C LEU A 158 9.76 6.95 -12.06
N ARG A 159 11.04 7.31 -11.84
CA ARG A 159 11.44 8.32 -10.87
C ARG A 159 12.49 9.26 -11.47
N ARG A 160 12.60 10.48 -10.94
CA ARG A 160 13.61 11.45 -11.38
C ARG A 160 15.01 10.85 -11.28
N GLY A 161 15.76 10.90 -12.38
CA GLY A 161 17.10 10.30 -12.47
C GLY A 161 17.11 8.76 -12.56
N GLN A 162 15.94 8.12 -12.59
CA GLN A 162 15.79 6.66 -12.64
C GLN A 162 14.78 6.29 -13.73
N GLY A 163 15.23 6.33 -14.98
CA GLY A 163 14.45 5.91 -16.13
C GLY A 163 14.78 4.49 -16.60
N GLY A 164 14.36 4.20 -17.83
CA GLY A 164 14.73 3.00 -18.57
C GLY A 164 14.04 1.73 -18.09
N LEU A 165 14.29 0.65 -18.84
CA LEU A 165 13.59 -0.63 -18.68
C LEU A 165 13.82 -1.27 -17.30
N ARG A 166 14.99 -1.05 -16.68
CA ARG A 166 15.28 -1.56 -15.34
C ARG A 166 14.30 -1.00 -14.31
N ARG A 167 14.10 0.34 -14.28
CA ARG A 167 13.15 0.94 -13.33
C ARG A 167 11.73 0.47 -13.59
N LEU A 168 11.32 0.40 -14.86
CA LEU A 168 9.99 -0.09 -15.22
C LEU A 168 9.78 -1.55 -14.76
N ARG A 169 10.76 -2.43 -14.97
CA ARG A 169 10.72 -3.82 -14.47
C ARG A 169 10.67 -3.88 -12.94
N THR A 170 11.37 -2.97 -12.24
CA THR A 170 11.24 -2.83 -10.79
C THR A 170 9.83 -2.45 -10.39
N ALA A 171 9.18 -1.50 -11.09
CA ALA A 171 7.79 -1.13 -10.80
C ALA A 171 6.81 -2.30 -11.03
N LEU A 172 7.01 -3.10 -12.08
CA LEU A 172 6.24 -4.32 -12.32
C LEU A 172 6.50 -5.39 -11.24
N ALA A 173 7.73 -5.53 -10.77
CA ALA A 173 8.06 -6.43 -9.67
C ALA A 173 7.45 -5.95 -8.34
N GLU A 174 7.45 -4.63 -8.08
CA GLU A 174 6.75 -4.01 -6.96
C GLU A 174 5.25 -4.35 -7.02
N ALA A 175 4.61 -4.24 -8.18
CA ALA A 175 3.21 -4.63 -8.38
C ALA A 175 2.98 -6.13 -8.09
N CYS A 176 3.83 -7.00 -8.64
CA CYS A 176 3.75 -8.45 -8.45
C CYS A 176 3.90 -8.87 -6.97
N VAL A 177 4.82 -8.26 -6.22
CA VAL A 177 5.01 -8.54 -4.80
C VAL A 177 3.80 -8.10 -3.97
N GLN A 178 3.06 -7.11 -4.44
CA GLN A 178 1.83 -6.62 -3.83
C GLN A 178 0.57 -7.37 -4.32
N GLY A 179 0.74 -8.46 -5.08
CA GLY A 179 -0.37 -9.33 -5.52
C GLY A 179 -1.03 -8.91 -6.82
N VAL A 180 -0.48 -7.95 -7.57
CA VAL A 180 -0.95 -7.65 -8.93
C VAL A 180 -0.47 -8.72 -9.89
N ASP A 181 -1.38 -9.31 -10.66
CA ASP A 181 -1.01 -10.24 -11.72
C ASP A 181 -0.26 -9.53 -12.85
N VAL A 182 0.96 -9.98 -13.12
CA VAL A 182 1.83 -9.40 -14.15
C VAL A 182 2.24 -10.49 -15.12
N ASP A 183 1.92 -10.31 -16.40
CA ASP A 183 2.45 -11.15 -17.46
C ASP A 183 3.92 -10.82 -17.73
N TRP A 184 4.80 -11.75 -17.37
CA TRP A 184 6.24 -11.64 -17.58
C TRP A 184 6.69 -12.17 -18.95
N ALA A 185 5.83 -12.83 -19.73
CA ALA A 185 6.21 -13.41 -21.03
C ALA A 185 6.83 -12.38 -21.99
N PRO A 186 6.35 -11.12 -22.10
CA PRO A 186 6.96 -10.10 -22.96
C PRO A 186 8.39 -9.72 -22.56
N ALA A 187 8.80 -9.94 -21.31
CA ALA A 187 10.17 -9.69 -20.87
C ALA A 187 11.16 -10.76 -21.36
N PHE A 188 10.65 -11.91 -21.81
CA PHE A 188 11.42 -13.04 -22.31
C PHE A 188 10.91 -13.49 -23.70
N PRO A 189 10.99 -12.63 -24.73
CA PRO A 189 10.46 -12.95 -26.07
C PRO A 189 11.18 -14.15 -26.70
N ALA A 190 12.43 -14.38 -26.30
CA ALA A 190 13.20 -15.54 -26.70
C ALA A 190 12.91 -16.79 -25.85
N ALA A 191 12.07 -16.79 -24.80
CA ALA A 191 11.83 -18.00 -24.01
C ALA A 191 11.14 -19.14 -24.81
N GLY A 192 10.55 -18.82 -25.96
CA GLY A 192 10.09 -19.83 -26.93
C GLY A 192 11.22 -20.49 -27.73
N THR A 193 12.40 -19.86 -27.82
CA THR A 193 13.56 -20.31 -28.61
C THR A 193 14.80 -20.65 -27.75
N ALA A 194 14.98 -19.95 -26.63
CA ALA A 194 15.90 -20.22 -25.54
C ALA A 194 15.18 -21.14 -24.54
N GLY A 195 15.61 -22.39 -24.47
CA GLY A 195 14.93 -23.45 -23.72
C GLY A 195 14.72 -23.14 -22.24
N ARG A 196 13.68 -23.75 -21.65
CA ARG A 196 13.45 -23.75 -20.21
C ARG A 196 14.68 -24.31 -19.50
N VAL A 197 15.13 -23.64 -18.44
CA VAL A 197 16.22 -24.11 -17.58
C VAL A 197 15.66 -24.80 -16.34
N GLN A 198 16.36 -25.81 -15.82
CA GLN A 198 16.02 -26.42 -14.54
C GLN A 198 16.36 -25.46 -13.40
N LEU A 199 15.40 -25.23 -12.51
CA LEU A 199 15.57 -24.41 -11.30
C LEU A 199 15.43 -25.31 -10.06
N PRO A 200 15.95 -24.89 -8.89
CA PRO A 200 15.70 -25.58 -7.64
C PRO A 200 14.20 -25.78 -7.40
N THR A 201 13.83 -26.91 -6.80
CA THR A 201 12.46 -27.17 -6.39
C THR A 201 12.06 -26.26 -5.22
N TYR A 202 10.75 -26.10 -5.01
CA TYR A 202 10.22 -25.28 -3.92
C TYR A 202 10.84 -25.66 -2.55
N PRO A 203 11.33 -24.68 -1.77
CA PRO A 203 11.93 -24.93 -0.47
C PRO A 203 10.84 -25.13 0.61
N PHE A 204 10.24 -26.33 0.65
CA PHE A 204 9.21 -26.65 1.63
C PHE A 204 9.70 -26.40 3.07
N GLN A 205 8.97 -25.56 3.81
CA GLN A 205 9.20 -25.34 5.24
C GLN A 205 8.63 -26.53 6.03
N ARG A 206 9.43 -27.59 6.17
CA ARG A 206 9.01 -28.82 6.83
C ARG A 206 8.96 -28.63 8.35
N SER A 207 7.77 -28.82 8.92
CA SER A 207 7.60 -29.14 10.34
C SER A 207 7.38 -30.65 10.46
N SER A 208 8.02 -31.30 11.43
CA SER A 208 7.79 -32.72 11.70
C SER A 208 6.38 -32.94 12.25
N ALA A 209 5.47 -33.45 11.42
CA ALA A 209 4.17 -33.96 11.88
C ALA A 209 4.27 -35.41 12.42
N ASP A 210 5.37 -36.12 12.14
CA ASP A 210 5.52 -37.57 12.42
C ASP A 210 6.28 -37.90 13.73
N GLY A 211 6.43 -36.93 14.62
CA GLY A 211 6.77 -37.21 16.03
C GLY A 211 5.54 -36.97 16.89
N PRO A 212 5.38 -37.60 18.08
CA PRO A 212 4.43 -37.08 19.05
C PRO A 212 4.77 -35.59 19.22
N ALA A 213 3.78 -34.73 18.98
CA ALA A 213 3.90 -33.29 19.12
C ALA A 213 4.63 -33.01 20.43
N ALA A 214 5.53 -32.01 20.51
CA ALA A 214 6.29 -31.84 21.75
C ALA A 214 5.35 -31.59 22.95
N THR A 215 4.08 -31.19 22.72
CA THR A 215 2.98 -31.23 23.68
C THR A 215 2.63 -32.64 24.18
N THR A 216 2.49 -33.64 23.30
CA THR A 216 2.31 -35.05 23.67
C THR A 216 3.53 -35.57 24.43
N ARG A 217 4.75 -35.19 24.03
CA ARG A 217 5.97 -35.55 24.77
C ARG A 217 6.03 -34.89 26.14
N LEU A 218 5.71 -33.60 26.23
CA LEU A 218 5.59 -32.86 27.50
C LEU A 218 4.51 -33.48 28.38
N ALA A 219 3.34 -33.82 27.85
CA ALA A 219 2.25 -34.43 28.61
C ALA A 219 2.60 -35.83 29.16
N LEU A 220 3.50 -36.57 28.49
CA LEU A 220 3.98 -37.89 28.92
C LEU A 220 5.13 -37.83 29.94
N LEU A 221 5.72 -36.65 30.20
CA LEU A 221 6.77 -36.50 31.20
C LEU A 221 6.19 -36.46 32.63
N PRO A 222 6.94 -36.95 33.63
CA PRO A 222 6.61 -36.73 35.04
C PRO A 222 6.36 -35.25 35.33
N GLU A 223 5.43 -34.93 36.23
CA GLU A 223 5.08 -33.54 36.57
C GLU A 223 6.30 -32.69 36.95
N ALA A 224 7.25 -33.29 37.68
CA ALA A 224 8.49 -32.66 38.08
C ALA A 224 9.43 -32.29 36.90
N GLU A 225 9.30 -32.96 35.74
CA GLU A 225 10.17 -32.74 34.58
C GLU A 225 9.51 -31.89 33.48
N ARG A 226 8.19 -31.72 33.53
CA ARG A 226 7.41 -30.95 32.54
C ARG A 226 7.81 -29.48 32.51
N GLU A 227 7.85 -28.85 33.67
CA GLU A 227 8.17 -27.42 33.79
C GLU A 227 9.60 -27.14 33.35
N HIS A 228 10.55 -27.96 33.81
CA HIS A 228 11.95 -27.83 33.43
C HIS A 228 12.15 -27.94 31.91
N THR A 229 11.50 -28.92 31.28
CA THR A 229 11.60 -29.15 29.82
C THR A 229 10.97 -28.01 29.02
N ALA A 230 9.79 -27.53 29.42
CA ALA A 230 9.12 -26.41 28.75
C ALA A 230 9.88 -25.09 28.94
N ALA A 231 10.45 -24.85 30.12
CA ALA A 231 11.32 -23.70 30.40
C ALA A 231 12.59 -23.75 29.55
N ALA A 232 13.23 -24.91 29.45
CA ALA A 232 14.42 -25.09 28.61
C ALA A 232 14.12 -24.77 27.14
N LEU A 233 12.98 -25.25 26.60
CA LEU A 233 12.58 -24.95 25.22
C LEU A 233 12.40 -23.45 24.97
N VAL A 234 11.63 -22.75 25.81
CA VAL A 234 11.39 -21.30 25.65
C VAL A 234 12.69 -20.52 25.73
N ARG A 235 13.55 -20.84 26.72
CA ARG A 235 14.82 -20.15 26.93
C ARG A 235 15.81 -20.42 25.79
N SER A 236 15.89 -21.65 25.28
CA SER A 236 16.76 -22.00 24.15
C SER A 236 16.34 -21.30 22.85
N LEU A 237 15.04 -21.25 22.55
CA LEU A 237 14.55 -20.56 21.36
C LEU A 237 14.75 -19.04 21.47
N THR A 238 14.53 -18.47 22.65
CA THR A 238 14.78 -17.05 22.94
C THR A 238 16.26 -16.71 22.77
N ALA A 239 17.15 -17.50 23.37
CA ALA A 239 18.59 -17.29 23.27
C ALA A 239 19.09 -17.36 21.83
N ALA A 240 18.60 -18.34 21.05
CA ALA A 240 18.97 -18.49 19.64
C ALA A 240 18.50 -17.33 18.76
N LEU A 241 17.35 -16.70 19.07
CA LEU A 241 16.84 -15.55 18.33
C LEU A 241 17.59 -14.26 18.67
N LEU A 242 17.90 -14.07 19.95
CA LEU A 242 18.57 -12.87 20.45
C LEU A 242 20.10 -12.95 20.34
N GLY A 243 20.64 -14.06 19.83
CA GLY A 243 22.09 -14.27 19.72
C GLY A 243 22.82 -14.39 21.07
N LEU A 244 22.11 -14.82 22.12
CA LEU A 244 22.66 -14.99 23.45
C LEU A 244 23.46 -16.31 23.56
N PRO A 245 24.47 -16.39 24.45
CA PRO A 245 25.40 -17.52 24.51
C PRO A 245 24.76 -18.86 24.92
N GLY A 246 23.51 -18.85 25.42
CA GLY A 246 22.77 -20.06 25.77
C GLY A 246 21.48 -19.76 26.54
N PRO A 247 20.68 -20.79 26.85
CA PRO A 247 19.43 -20.64 27.59
C PRO A 247 19.65 -20.03 28.98
N ASP A 248 20.82 -20.24 29.59
CA ASP A 248 21.15 -19.71 30.92
C ASP A 248 21.31 -18.19 30.97
N ALA A 249 21.57 -17.55 29.83
CA ALA A 249 21.58 -16.09 29.70
C ALA A 249 20.16 -15.48 29.68
N VAL A 250 19.10 -16.30 29.56
CA VAL A 250 17.71 -15.85 29.58
C VAL A 250 17.15 -16.00 30.99
N THR A 251 16.99 -14.89 31.70
CA THR A 251 16.43 -14.86 33.06
C THR A 251 14.92 -15.13 33.03
N PRO A 252 14.38 -16.12 33.75
CA PRO A 252 12.97 -16.53 33.64
C PRO A 252 11.94 -15.42 33.89
N GLY A 253 12.22 -14.51 34.84
CA GLY A 253 11.33 -13.41 35.21
C GLY A 253 11.59 -12.10 34.48
N GLN A 254 12.61 -12.03 33.61
CA GLN A 254 12.93 -10.81 32.88
C GLN A 254 12.03 -10.68 31.66
N ALA A 255 11.52 -9.47 31.40
CA ALA A 255 10.65 -9.26 30.26
C ALA A 255 11.41 -9.42 28.95
N PHE A 256 10.77 -9.99 27.92
CA PHE A 256 11.39 -10.18 26.61
C PHE A 256 11.91 -8.89 25.99
N ARG A 257 11.19 -7.77 26.18
CA ARG A 257 11.62 -6.44 25.73
C ARG A 257 12.95 -6.00 26.37
N ASP A 258 13.16 -6.33 27.64
CA ASP A 258 14.37 -5.97 28.39
C ASP A 258 15.55 -6.87 28.03
N LEU A 259 15.28 -7.99 27.35
CA LEU A 259 16.28 -8.88 26.73
C LEU A 259 16.62 -8.45 25.29
N GLY A 260 15.98 -7.41 24.75
CA GLY A 260 16.20 -6.92 23.39
C GLY A 260 15.25 -7.51 22.34
N MET A 261 14.14 -8.12 22.74
CA MET A 261 13.11 -8.60 21.81
C MET A 261 12.26 -7.45 21.27
N ASP A 262 12.05 -7.45 19.96
CA ASP A 262 11.17 -6.54 19.22
C ASP A 262 9.93 -7.28 18.65
N SER A 263 9.07 -6.56 17.94
CA SER A 263 7.84 -7.13 17.37
C SER A 263 8.10 -8.23 16.32
N VAL A 264 9.22 -8.17 15.58
CA VAL A 264 9.54 -9.16 14.54
C VAL A 264 10.04 -10.45 15.19
N THR A 265 10.98 -10.33 16.12
CA THR A 265 11.54 -11.45 16.88
C THR A 265 10.51 -12.11 17.80
N ALA A 266 9.51 -11.38 18.29
CA ALA A 266 8.36 -11.95 19.00
C ALA A 266 7.50 -12.86 18.10
N VAL A 267 7.20 -12.42 16.86
CA VAL A 267 6.45 -13.21 15.89
C VAL A 267 7.24 -14.46 15.46
N GLU A 268 8.56 -14.32 15.31
CA GLU A 268 9.44 -15.45 14.99
C GLU A 268 9.55 -16.45 16.13
N LEU A 269 9.67 -15.99 17.39
CA LEU A 269 9.65 -16.85 18.57
C LEU A 269 8.36 -17.68 18.63
N ARG A 270 7.21 -17.04 18.43
CA ARG A 270 5.92 -17.74 18.33
C ARG A 270 5.92 -18.76 17.18
N GLY A 271 6.43 -18.39 16.00
CA GLY A 271 6.54 -19.31 14.86
C GLY A 271 7.37 -20.55 15.17
N ARG A 272 8.53 -20.36 15.82
CA ARG A 272 9.41 -21.44 16.26
C ARG A 272 8.79 -22.29 17.37
N LEU A 273 8.06 -21.68 18.29
CA LEU A 273 7.30 -22.39 19.33
C LEU A 273 6.19 -23.25 18.73
N ASN A 274 5.40 -22.73 17.79
CA ASN A 274 4.40 -23.53 17.07
C ASN A 274 5.06 -24.70 16.32
N GLY A 275 6.19 -24.45 15.64
CA GLY A 275 6.93 -25.50 14.94
C GLY A 275 7.50 -26.58 15.87
N ALA A 276 8.00 -26.19 17.05
CA ALA A 276 8.57 -27.12 18.02
C ALA A 276 7.51 -27.89 18.82
N THR A 277 6.39 -27.23 19.15
CA THR A 277 5.37 -27.79 20.05
C THR A 277 4.18 -28.43 19.33
N GLY A 278 3.90 -28.03 18.09
CA GLY A 278 2.67 -28.37 17.39
C GLY A 278 1.45 -27.56 17.88
N LEU A 279 1.62 -26.60 18.79
CA LEU A 279 0.54 -25.74 19.28
C LEU A 279 0.14 -24.69 18.24
N ARG A 280 -1.11 -24.23 18.33
CA ARG A 280 -1.62 -23.06 17.60
C ARG A 280 -1.67 -21.85 18.52
N LEU A 281 -0.50 -21.31 18.89
CA LEU A 281 -0.46 -20.12 19.73
C LEU A 281 -0.87 -18.86 18.93
N PRO A 282 -1.70 -17.97 19.52
CA PRO A 282 -2.11 -16.73 18.87
C PRO A 282 -0.92 -15.77 18.67
N PRO A 283 -1.01 -14.83 17.72
CA PRO A 283 0.05 -13.85 17.46
C PRO A 283 0.38 -12.96 18.66
N THR A 284 -0.58 -12.78 19.58
CA THR A 284 -0.44 -11.96 20.79
C THR A 284 0.25 -12.68 21.94
N VAL A 285 0.50 -13.99 21.85
CA VAL A 285 0.90 -14.82 23.01
C VAL A 285 2.14 -14.32 23.75
N VAL A 286 3.13 -13.77 23.04
CA VAL A 286 4.37 -13.25 23.65
C VAL A 286 4.10 -11.92 24.38
N PHE A 287 3.09 -11.16 23.95
CA PHE A 287 2.66 -9.93 24.61
C PHE A 287 1.76 -10.23 25.81
N ASP A 288 0.88 -11.22 25.69
CA ASP A 288 0.00 -11.69 26.77
C ASP A 288 0.83 -12.36 27.89
N HIS A 289 1.97 -12.95 27.54
CA HIS A 289 2.91 -13.62 28.44
C HIS A 289 4.33 -13.06 28.26
N PRO A 290 4.62 -11.84 28.78
CA PRO A 290 5.79 -11.05 28.41
C PRO A 290 7.11 -11.51 29.06
N THR A 291 7.12 -12.65 29.76
CA THR A 291 8.32 -13.23 30.38
C THR A 291 8.48 -14.69 29.97
N PRO A 292 9.71 -15.23 29.91
CA PRO A 292 9.95 -16.65 29.65
C PRO A 292 9.15 -17.57 30.58
N ALA A 293 9.07 -17.27 31.88
CA ALA A 293 8.31 -18.07 32.83
C ALA A 293 6.79 -18.06 32.54
N ALA A 294 6.21 -16.90 32.22
CA ALA A 294 4.79 -16.80 31.87
C ALA A 294 4.46 -17.56 30.59
N LEU A 295 5.34 -17.48 29.58
CA LEU A 295 5.16 -18.18 28.31
C LEU A 295 5.32 -19.70 28.47
N THR A 296 6.23 -20.15 29.34
CA THR A 296 6.36 -21.57 29.73
C THR A 296 5.07 -22.09 30.37
N ALA A 297 4.50 -21.36 31.33
CA ALA A 297 3.24 -21.76 31.97
C ALA A 297 2.09 -21.86 30.96
N ARG A 298 2.02 -20.93 30.00
CA ARG A 298 1.03 -20.95 28.92
C ARG A 298 1.15 -22.17 28.01
N ILE A 299 2.37 -22.54 27.63
CA ILE A 299 2.65 -23.74 26.81
C ILE A 299 2.24 -25.01 27.55
N LEU A 300 2.49 -25.08 28.86
CA LEU A 300 2.06 -26.22 29.69
C LEU A 300 0.53 -26.30 29.78
N ALA A 301 -0.16 -25.16 29.93
CA ALA A 301 -1.62 -25.11 29.96
C ALA A 301 -2.25 -25.61 28.64
N GLU A 302 -1.70 -25.20 27.50
CA GLU A 302 -2.10 -25.72 26.18
C GLU A 302 -1.80 -27.22 26.02
N ALA A 303 -0.60 -27.65 26.40
CA ALA A 303 -0.17 -29.05 26.24
C ALA A 303 -1.03 -30.03 27.07
N LEU A 304 -1.62 -29.55 28.17
CA LEU A 304 -2.50 -30.31 29.04
C LEU A 304 -4.00 -30.14 28.72
N GLY A 305 -4.34 -29.40 27.66
CA GLY A 305 -5.71 -29.28 27.14
C GLY A 305 -6.66 -28.44 28.00
N THR A 306 -6.19 -27.36 28.62
CA THR A 306 -6.97 -26.57 29.59
C THR A 306 -7.71 -25.33 29.01
N HIS A 307 -8.02 -25.28 27.70
CA HIS A 307 -8.69 -24.10 27.11
C HIS A 307 -9.88 -24.40 26.16
N GLU A 308 -10.92 -23.57 26.29
CA GLU A 308 -12.10 -23.43 25.40
C GLU A 308 -11.80 -22.46 24.23
N ASP A 309 -12.33 -22.76 23.04
CA ASP A 309 -11.97 -22.14 21.75
C ASP A 309 -13.21 -21.44 21.13
N PRO A 310 -13.17 -20.16 20.70
CA PRO A 310 -14.22 -19.57 19.87
C PRO A 310 -13.83 -19.49 18.38
N ALA A 311 -14.78 -19.91 17.55
CA ALA A 311 -14.70 -20.14 16.11
C ALA A 311 -14.48 -18.89 15.23
N GLY A 312 -13.79 -19.10 14.12
CA GLY A 312 -13.58 -18.13 13.05
C GLY A 312 -14.79 -17.92 12.14
N ALA A 313 -14.84 -16.75 11.51
CA ALA A 313 -15.76 -16.42 10.44
C ALA A 313 -14.98 -16.14 9.14
N ASP A 314 -15.34 -16.86 8.10
CA ASP A 314 -14.88 -16.72 6.72
C ASP A 314 -15.86 -15.79 5.97
N THR A 315 -15.38 -14.96 5.04
CA THR A 315 -16.26 -14.16 4.16
C THR A 315 -15.64 -14.04 2.78
N THR A 316 -16.36 -14.54 1.78
CA THR A 316 -16.04 -14.48 0.35
C THR A 316 -16.80 -13.33 -0.33
N ALA A 317 -16.13 -12.59 -1.22
CA ALA A 317 -16.72 -11.60 -2.13
C ALA A 317 -16.28 -11.88 -3.59
N ALA A 318 -17.19 -11.62 -4.53
CA ALA A 318 -17.10 -11.98 -5.96
C ALA A 318 -16.23 -11.04 -6.80
N ALA A 319 -15.56 -11.59 -7.82
CA ALA A 319 -14.49 -10.98 -8.61
C ALA A 319 -14.96 -10.38 -9.96
N TRP A 320 -14.33 -9.26 -10.34
CA TRP A 320 -14.24 -8.74 -11.71
C TRP A 320 -12.85 -9.08 -12.26
N ASP A 321 -12.76 -9.38 -13.55
CA ASP A 321 -11.49 -9.75 -14.21
C ASP A 321 -10.57 -8.52 -14.31
N GLU A 322 -9.62 -8.49 -13.37
CA GLU A 322 -8.49 -7.56 -13.15
C GLU A 322 -8.81 -6.18 -12.53
N PRO A 323 -8.60 -6.01 -11.20
CA PRO A 323 -8.90 -4.77 -10.45
C PRO A 323 -7.81 -3.69 -10.61
N VAL A 324 -7.30 -3.46 -11.83
CA VAL A 324 -6.21 -2.51 -12.10
C VAL A 324 -6.74 -1.24 -12.78
N ALA A 325 -6.36 -0.08 -12.25
CA ALA A 325 -6.58 1.23 -12.87
C ALA A 325 -5.25 1.89 -13.25
N ILE A 326 -5.19 2.41 -14.47
CA ILE A 326 -4.03 3.15 -14.99
C ILE A 326 -4.30 4.65 -14.84
N VAL A 327 -3.40 5.32 -14.13
CA VAL A 327 -3.47 6.75 -13.86
C VAL A 327 -2.36 7.47 -14.62
N ALA A 328 -2.76 8.39 -15.49
CA ALA A 328 -1.85 9.28 -16.19
C ALA A 328 -2.20 10.73 -15.91
N MET A 329 -1.18 11.60 -15.83
CA MET A 329 -1.37 13.04 -15.93
C MET A 329 -1.02 13.49 -17.34
N SER A 330 -1.99 14.11 -18.01
CA SER A 330 -1.72 15.01 -19.13
C SER A 330 -1.77 16.44 -18.60
N CYS A 331 -0.62 17.13 -18.59
CA CYS A 331 -0.55 18.58 -18.43
C CYS A 331 -0.27 19.19 -19.80
#